data_AF-A0A7V4SYH3-F1
#
_entry.id   AF-A0A7V4SYH3-F1
#
_cell.length_a   1.000
_cell.length_b   1.000
_cell.length_c   1.000
_cell.angle_alpha   90.00
_cell.angle_beta   90.00
_cell.angle_gamma   90.00
#
_symmetry.space_group_name_H-M   'P 1'
#
loop_
_entity.id
_entity.type
_entity.pdbx_description
1 polymer ?
#
loop_
_entity_poly.entity_id
_entity_poly.type
_entity_poly.pdbx_seq_one_letter_code
_entity_poly.pdbx_strand_id
1 'polypeptide(L)'
;MEKIIPTAFHQTTAFQRLRTKALQIKNTHLRELFARDPKRVEHFSICTTYLYYDYSRQLIDSEVFNLLLDLVKETHLSEKINAMTSGQKINVTENRAVLHTALRNYSEAASPLYLDGKDIRPEVREVLRKIKKFSNEVLSGKRTGFTGKKIKDIVAIGIGGSYLGPAFLAEACRTYAQKDMKLRFVANVDVTDFMQNTSDLNPEETLFVIVSKTFTTAETMKNAKTAKKWLTEKLGNHPEVIKKHFVAVSTAEKLVKEFGIDSENMFGFWDWVGGRYSATSAVGALPLSLFLGYDNFEQILSGAFWMDGQLFTPFERNISVISALIDIWNINFLGFKTRALLPYAQALAKLPAHTQQVEMESNGKSVDLEGRPVEFDTGEVVFGEPGTNGQHSFYQLLHQGTQIIPCDFIGFIEPFYSSDQPQADEVSHHQELMTNFFAQPDALAFGQDDPLPHKNFPGNRPSSTLLLQKLDPFSAGILLAWTEHRAAVKGFIWGINSFDQFGVELGKKLGLDFRRRIQEYNQSGKLDLTGLNPSTAVLLKAFLKGKLPI
;
A
#
# COMPACT_ATOMS: atom_id res chain seq x y z
N MET A 1 37.36 13.41 -3.77
CA MET A 1 36.77 12.20 -3.16
C MET A 1 36.30 11.34 -4.31
N GLU A 2 36.99 10.22 -4.58
CA GLU A 2 36.48 9.22 -5.52
C GLU A 2 35.10 8.77 -5.05
N LYS A 3 34.10 8.87 -5.93
CA LYS A 3 32.78 8.28 -5.69
C LYS A 3 33.04 6.78 -5.58
N ILE A 4 32.99 6.22 -4.37
CA ILE A 4 32.91 4.77 -4.18
C ILE A 4 31.62 4.36 -4.91
N ILE A 5 31.78 3.71 -6.07
CA ILE A 5 30.66 3.16 -6.81
C ILE A 5 30.26 1.91 -6.02
N PRO A 6 29.06 1.84 -5.42
CA PRO A 6 28.63 0.67 -4.68
C PRO A 6 28.70 -0.56 -5.58
N THR A 7 29.18 -1.68 -5.05
CA THR A 7 29.16 -2.95 -5.78
C THR A 7 27.72 -3.30 -6.13
N ALA A 8 27.45 -3.58 -7.40
CA ALA A 8 26.10 -3.94 -7.84
C ALA A 8 25.64 -5.22 -7.11
N PHE A 9 24.33 -5.32 -6.82
CA PHE A 9 23.72 -6.43 -6.08
C PHE A 9 24.27 -7.82 -6.45
N HIS A 10 24.27 -8.16 -7.75
CA HIS A 10 24.72 -9.45 -8.28
C HIS A 10 26.26 -9.64 -8.30
N GLN A 11 27.03 -8.59 -8.05
CA GLN A 11 28.49 -8.60 -8.03
C GLN A 11 29.05 -8.68 -6.60
N THR A 12 28.21 -8.56 -5.58
CA THR A 12 28.62 -8.69 -4.17
C THR A 12 29.12 -10.12 -3.89
N THR A 13 30.08 -10.23 -2.97
CA THR A 13 30.60 -11.51 -2.49
C THR A 13 29.49 -12.29 -1.78
N ALA A 14 28.70 -11.60 -0.96
CA ALA A 14 27.52 -12.18 -0.30
C ALA A 14 26.54 -12.80 -1.30
N PHE A 15 26.23 -12.13 -2.43
CA PHE A 15 25.35 -12.68 -3.46
C PHE A 15 25.89 -14.00 -4.04
N GLN A 16 27.18 -14.04 -4.39
CA GLN A 16 27.77 -15.26 -4.97
C GLN A 16 27.71 -16.43 -3.96
N ARG A 17 28.00 -16.16 -2.68
CA ARG A 17 27.91 -17.17 -1.61
C ARG A 17 26.47 -17.62 -1.36
N LEU A 18 25.51 -16.69 -1.34
CA LEU A 18 24.08 -17.00 -1.22
C LEU A 18 23.59 -17.89 -2.37
N ARG A 19 24.04 -17.63 -3.61
CA ARG A 19 23.71 -18.46 -4.77
C ARG A 19 24.21 -19.90 -4.61
N THR A 20 25.44 -20.08 -4.14
CA THR A 20 25.98 -21.42 -3.85
C THR A 20 25.20 -22.10 -2.73
N LYS A 21 24.92 -21.38 -1.63
CA LYS A 21 24.17 -21.89 -0.49
C LYS A 21 22.73 -22.28 -0.86
N ALA A 22 22.10 -21.54 -1.77
CA ALA A 22 20.76 -21.83 -2.28
C ALA A 22 20.67 -23.20 -2.97
N LEU A 23 21.73 -23.63 -3.68
CA LEU A 23 21.75 -24.96 -4.30
C LEU A 23 21.77 -26.08 -3.26
N GLN A 24 22.36 -25.84 -2.09
CA GLN A 24 22.42 -26.81 -0.99
C GLN A 24 21.10 -26.86 -0.24
N ILE A 25 20.58 -25.70 0.15
CA ILE A 25 19.40 -25.60 1.02
C ILE A 25 18.09 -25.98 0.30
N LYS A 26 18.03 -25.89 -1.04
CA LYS A 26 16.89 -26.39 -1.82
C LYS A 26 16.60 -27.88 -1.61
N ASN A 27 17.61 -28.65 -1.21
CA ASN A 27 17.45 -30.08 -0.91
C ASN A 27 17.18 -30.34 0.59
N THR A 28 17.07 -29.30 1.41
CA THR A 28 16.79 -29.43 2.85
C THR A 28 15.31 -29.14 3.11
N HIS A 29 14.67 -30.02 3.88
CA HIS A 29 13.28 -29.82 4.30
C HIS A 29 13.19 -28.97 5.58
N LEU A 30 12.15 -28.14 5.75
CA LEU A 30 11.91 -27.35 6.96
C LEU A 30 11.88 -28.22 8.22
N ARG A 31 11.26 -29.42 8.17
CA ARG A 31 11.33 -30.44 9.24
C ARG A 31 12.78 -30.70 9.71
N GLU A 32 13.73 -30.81 8.79
CA GLU A 32 15.15 -31.03 9.14
C GLU A 32 15.77 -29.78 9.75
N LEU A 33 15.46 -28.59 9.24
CA LEU A 33 15.95 -27.33 9.79
C LEU A 33 15.49 -27.12 11.24
N PHE A 34 14.24 -27.47 11.56
CA PHE A 34 13.72 -27.46 12.93
C PHE A 34 14.36 -28.56 13.80
N ALA A 35 14.61 -29.75 13.26
CA ALA A 35 15.27 -30.83 14.01
C ALA A 35 16.74 -30.52 14.34
N ARG A 36 17.47 -29.85 13.43
CA ARG A 36 18.89 -29.48 13.62
C ARG A 36 19.09 -28.32 14.59
N ASP A 37 18.11 -27.43 14.71
CA ASP A 37 18.16 -26.27 15.60
C ASP A 37 16.93 -26.23 16.51
N PRO A 38 16.99 -26.87 17.70
CA PRO A 38 15.87 -26.83 18.66
C PRO A 38 15.51 -25.41 19.15
N LYS A 39 16.40 -24.42 18.98
CA LYS A 39 16.18 -23.01 19.33
C LYS A 39 15.87 -22.15 18.12
N ARG A 40 15.55 -22.76 16.97
CA ARG A 40 15.28 -22.09 15.71
C ARG A 40 14.29 -20.93 15.82
N VAL A 41 13.21 -21.11 16.60
CA VAL A 41 12.21 -20.05 16.80
C VAL A 41 12.82 -18.84 17.50
N GLU A 42 13.66 -19.04 18.52
CA GLU A 42 14.38 -17.94 19.19
C GLU A 42 15.37 -17.24 18.25
N HIS A 43 16.05 -18.00 17.39
CA HIS A 43 17.03 -17.45 16.44
C HIS A 43 16.38 -16.71 15.25
N PHE A 44 15.16 -17.09 14.87
CA PHE A 44 14.47 -16.54 13.70
C PHE A 44 13.11 -15.94 14.09
N SER A 45 13.12 -15.18 15.19
CA SER A 45 12.02 -14.30 15.55
C SER A 45 12.51 -12.97 16.12
N ILE A 46 11.68 -11.94 16.01
CA ILE A 46 11.87 -10.66 16.67
C ILE A 46 10.64 -10.36 17.52
N CYS A 47 10.87 -10.13 18.81
CA CYS A 47 9.84 -9.67 19.73
C CYS A 47 10.07 -8.20 20.08
N THR A 48 9.03 -7.39 19.94
CA THR A 48 9.01 -5.97 20.32
C THR A 48 7.86 -5.70 21.27
N THR A 49 7.72 -4.46 21.75
CA THR A 49 6.57 -4.04 22.55
C THR A 49 5.22 -4.20 21.82
N TYR A 50 5.19 -4.15 20.49
CA TYR A 50 3.93 -4.06 19.72
C TYR A 50 3.67 -5.23 18.78
N LEU A 51 4.71 -5.96 18.38
CA LEU A 51 4.57 -7.09 17.47
C LEU A 51 5.64 -8.15 17.70
N TYR A 52 5.25 -9.39 17.40
CA TYR A 52 6.11 -10.56 17.29
C TYR A 52 6.18 -10.97 15.81
N TYR A 53 7.40 -11.02 15.27
CA TYR A 53 7.68 -11.42 13.89
C TYR A 53 8.45 -12.74 13.89
N ASP A 54 7.81 -13.82 13.44
CA ASP A 54 8.39 -15.15 13.32
C ASP A 54 8.66 -15.46 11.85
N TYR A 55 9.92 -15.72 11.51
CA TYR A 55 10.37 -16.13 10.19
C TYR A 55 11.14 -17.46 10.24
N SER A 56 10.93 -18.25 11.30
CA SER A 56 11.54 -19.58 11.50
C SER A 56 11.11 -20.60 10.45
N ARG A 57 9.93 -20.42 9.85
CA ARG A 57 9.40 -21.24 8.76
C ARG A 57 9.88 -20.79 7.38
N GLN A 58 10.94 -19.97 7.30
CA GLN A 58 11.65 -19.67 6.06
C GLN A 58 12.76 -20.72 5.81
N LEU A 59 13.07 -20.96 4.53
CA LEU A 59 14.16 -21.86 4.11
C LEU A 59 15.54 -21.22 4.32
N ILE A 60 15.90 -20.99 5.58
CA ILE A 60 17.14 -20.34 6.01
C ILE A 60 17.82 -21.10 7.14
N ASP A 61 19.14 -21.06 7.20
CA ASP A 61 19.93 -21.43 8.37
C ASP A 61 20.76 -20.23 8.84
N SER A 62 21.55 -20.38 9.90
CA SER A 62 22.36 -19.27 10.44
C SER A 62 23.40 -18.77 9.42
N GLU A 63 23.89 -19.63 8.54
CA GLU A 63 24.82 -19.23 7.48
C GLU A 63 24.12 -18.34 6.45
N VAL A 64 22.95 -18.77 5.94
CA VAL A 64 22.13 -17.95 5.02
C VAL A 64 21.80 -16.60 5.66
N PHE A 65 21.38 -16.60 6.93
CA PHE A 65 21.04 -15.36 7.63
C PHE A 65 22.24 -14.41 7.74
N ASN A 66 23.42 -14.90 8.15
CA ASN A 66 24.63 -14.09 8.20
C ASN A 66 25.04 -13.57 6.83
N LEU A 67 24.91 -14.38 5.78
CA LEU A 67 25.17 -13.95 4.41
C LEU A 67 24.20 -12.86 3.92
N LEU A 68 22.92 -12.93 4.31
CA LEU A 68 21.95 -11.87 4.04
C LEU A 68 22.33 -10.57 4.77
N LEU A 69 22.86 -10.65 5.99
CA LEU A 69 23.37 -9.47 6.70
C LEU A 69 24.66 -8.92 6.05
N ASP A 70 25.52 -9.78 5.51
CA ASP A 70 26.69 -9.33 4.75
C ASP A 70 26.28 -8.65 3.45
N LEU A 71 25.24 -9.15 2.78
CA LEU A 71 24.64 -8.49 1.61
C LEU A 71 24.15 -7.07 1.95
N VAL A 72 23.54 -6.87 3.12
CA VAL A 72 23.14 -5.54 3.61
C VAL A 72 24.33 -4.59 3.74
N LYS A 73 25.46 -5.07 4.26
CA LYS A 73 26.70 -4.29 4.40
C LYS A 73 27.30 -3.96 3.04
N GLU A 74 27.47 -4.96 2.17
CA GLU A 74 28.07 -4.80 0.84
C GLU A 74 27.24 -3.91 -0.10
N THR A 75 25.93 -3.81 0.15
CA THR A 75 25.03 -2.92 -0.61
C THR A 75 24.80 -1.56 0.03
N HIS A 76 25.49 -1.23 1.14
CA HIS A 76 25.45 0.09 1.79
C HIS A 76 24.03 0.54 2.18
N LEU A 77 23.25 -0.37 2.78
CA LEU A 77 21.85 -0.08 3.14
C LEU A 77 21.72 1.07 4.15
N SER A 78 22.62 1.15 5.14
CA SER A 78 22.59 2.18 6.19
C SER A 78 22.71 3.57 5.58
N GLU A 79 23.62 3.74 4.63
CA GLU A 79 23.84 4.98 3.90
C GLU A 79 22.61 5.36 3.06
N LYS A 80 21.95 4.38 2.43
CA LYS A 80 20.72 4.61 1.65
C LYS A 80 19.52 4.99 2.53
N ILE A 81 19.35 4.34 3.67
CA ILE A 81 18.35 4.72 4.68
C ILE A 81 18.61 6.16 5.15
N ASN A 82 19.85 6.48 5.53
CA ASN A 82 20.23 7.82 5.95
C ASN A 82 20.02 8.86 4.83
N ALA A 83 20.32 8.53 3.58
CA ALA A 83 20.09 9.41 2.44
C ALA A 83 18.59 9.71 2.26
N MET A 84 17.73 8.70 2.38
CA MET A 84 16.27 8.88 2.37
C MET A 84 15.83 9.81 3.50
N THR A 85 16.17 9.48 4.76
CA THR A 85 15.64 10.18 5.93
C THR A 85 16.24 11.57 6.16
N SER A 86 17.39 11.87 5.55
CA SER A 86 18.00 13.21 5.55
C SER A 86 17.54 14.11 4.41
N GLY A 87 16.68 13.62 3.51
CA GLY A 87 16.12 14.41 2.41
C GLY A 87 17.02 14.55 1.19
N GLN A 88 18.01 13.67 1.02
CA GLN A 88 18.75 13.61 -0.23
C GLN A 88 17.84 13.24 -1.39
N LYS A 89 18.18 13.70 -2.59
CA LYS A 89 17.40 13.47 -3.82
C LYS A 89 17.66 12.07 -4.38
N ILE A 90 17.24 11.04 -3.63
CA ILE A 90 17.46 9.63 -3.96
C ILE A 90 16.56 9.10 -5.08
N ASN A 91 15.47 9.79 -5.40
CA ASN A 91 14.73 9.55 -6.64
C ASN A 91 15.49 10.25 -7.77
N VAL A 92 16.53 9.58 -8.28
CA VAL A 92 17.51 10.16 -9.20
C VAL A 92 16.93 10.48 -10.58
N THR A 93 15.94 9.72 -11.02
CA THR A 93 15.35 9.87 -12.37
C THR A 93 14.41 11.08 -12.45
N GLU A 94 13.83 11.50 -11.32
CA GLU A 94 13.00 12.70 -11.23
C GLU A 94 13.69 13.85 -10.45
N ASN A 95 14.91 13.64 -9.96
CA ASN A 95 15.66 14.56 -9.10
C ASN A 95 14.85 15.05 -7.89
N ARG A 96 14.29 14.10 -7.12
CA ARG A 96 13.42 14.38 -5.96
C ARG A 96 13.91 13.70 -4.68
N ALA A 97 13.64 14.35 -3.55
CA ALA A 97 13.73 13.70 -2.25
C ALA A 97 12.56 12.72 -2.05
N VAL A 98 12.71 11.84 -1.07
CA VAL A 98 11.70 10.84 -0.69
C VAL A 98 11.53 10.91 0.82
N LEU A 99 10.48 11.59 1.27
CA LEU A 99 10.38 12.06 2.66
C LEU A 99 9.03 11.74 3.31
N HIS A 100 8.36 10.66 2.92
CA HIS A 100 7.09 10.25 3.53
C HIS A 100 7.19 10.03 5.06
N THR A 101 8.37 9.65 5.57
CA THR A 101 8.63 9.55 7.03
C THR A 101 8.58 10.91 7.76
N ALA A 102 8.87 12.02 7.06
CA ALA A 102 8.79 13.37 7.63
C ALA A 102 7.34 13.77 7.97
N LEU A 103 6.34 13.10 7.39
CA LEU A 103 4.91 13.34 7.62
C LEU A 103 4.45 12.87 9.01
N ARG A 104 5.19 11.95 9.63
CA ARG A 104 4.79 11.23 10.85
C ARG A 104 5.45 11.79 12.11
N ASN A 105 6.59 12.46 11.95
CA ASN A 105 7.30 13.12 13.02
C ASN A 105 7.04 14.64 13.00
N TYR A 106 5.92 15.04 13.59
CA TYR A 106 5.51 16.44 13.66
C TYR A 106 5.66 17.05 15.06
N SER A 107 6.43 16.40 15.95
CA SER A 107 6.79 16.99 17.25
C SER A 107 7.43 18.36 17.06
N GLU A 108 7.05 19.32 17.90
CA GLU A 108 7.68 20.66 17.90
C GLU A 108 9.15 20.59 18.32
N ALA A 109 9.53 19.56 19.09
CA ALA A 109 10.91 19.31 19.52
C ALA A 109 11.75 18.56 18.47
N ALA A 110 11.16 18.17 17.32
CA ALA A 110 11.91 17.45 16.29
C ALA A 110 12.95 18.35 15.62
N SER A 111 14.18 17.85 15.46
CA SER A 111 15.27 18.56 14.78
C SER A 111 14.87 18.99 13.36
N PRO A 112 15.25 20.19 12.90
CA PRO A 112 14.93 20.67 11.55
C PRO A 112 15.30 19.65 10.47
N LEU A 113 14.47 19.54 9.44
CA LEU A 113 14.75 18.71 8.26
C LEU A 113 14.78 19.61 7.03
N TYR A 114 15.98 19.89 6.56
CA TYR A 114 16.20 20.81 5.45
C TYR A 114 16.06 20.09 4.11
N LEU A 115 15.21 20.62 3.25
CA LEU A 115 15.16 20.29 1.82
C LEU A 115 15.39 21.58 1.04
N ASP A 116 16.40 21.59 0.16
CA ASP A 116 16.77 22.76 -0.65
C ASP A 116 16.93 24.05 0.19
N GLY A 117 17.54 23.91 1.38
CA GLY A 117 17.82 25.02 2.30
C GLY A 117 16.64 25.47 3.19
N LYS A 118 15.47 24.81 3.09
CA LYS A 118 14.28 25.14 3.88
C LYS A 118 13.91 23.99 4.82
N ASP A 119 13.65 24.31 6.09
CA ASP A 119 13.06 23.34 7.02
C ASP A 119 11.60 23.07 6.61
N ILE A 120 11.29 21.81 6.30
CA ILE A 120 9.97 21.40 5.79
C ILE A 120 8.98 21.06 6.92
N ARG A 121 9.46 20.79 8.15
CA ARG A 121 8.59 20.37 9.25
C ARG A 121 7.52 21.39 9.66
N PRO A 122 7.79 22.72 9.66
CA PRO A 122 6.76 23.72 9.94
C PRO A 122 5.58 23.63 8.97
N GLU A 123 5.82 23.40 7.69
CA GLU A 123 4.76 23.27 6.68
C GLU A 123 3.94 21.99 6.89
N VAL A 124 4.60 20.88 7.23
CA VAL A 124 3.92 19.62 7.59
C VAL A 124 2.98 19.85 8.78
N ARG A 125 3.48 20.49 9.85
CA ARG A 125 2.67 20.83 11.03
C ARG A 125 1.51 21.75 10.68
N GLU A 126 1.71 22.73 9.81
CA GLU A 126 0.66 23.66 9.40
C GLU A 126 -0.49 22.95 8.69
N VAL A 127 -0.18 22.09 7.71
CA VAL A 127 -1.19 21.31 7.00
C VAL A 127 -1.95 20.38 7.97
N LEU A 128 -1.24 19.68 8.85
CA LEU A 128 -1.85 18.82 9.85
C LEU A 128 -2.74 19.59 10.84
N ARG A 129 -2.31 20.77 11.32
CA ARG A 129 -3.15 21.65 12.16
C ARG A 129 -4.39 22.15 11.41
N LYS A 130 -4.24 22.51 10.13
CA LYS A 130 -5.36 22.91 9.27
C LYS A 130 -6.38 21.77 9.14
N ILE A 131 -5.91 20.54 8.94
CA ILE A 131 -6.77 19.34 8.86
C ILE A 131 -7.45 19.05 10.20
N LYS A 132 -6.72 19.11 11.32
CA LYS A 132 -7.30 18.96 12.67
C LYS A 132 -8.43 19.95 12.91
N LYS A 133 -8.18 21.23 12.62
CA LYS A 133 -9.20 22.29 12.72
C LYS A 133 -10.39 21.99 11.82
N PHE A 134 -10.15 21.75 10.53
CA PHE A 134 -11.23 21.53 9.57
C PHE A 134 -12.10 20.32 9.92
N SER A 135 -11.49 19.18 10.20
CA SER A 135 -12.21 17.95 10.58
C SER A 135 -13.03 18.14 11.85
N ASN A 136 -12.49 18.79 12.89
CA ASN A 136 -13.23 19.10 14.11
C ASN A 136 -14.41 20.05 13.86
N GLU A 137 -14.26 21.05 12.98
CA GLU A 137 -15.35 21.96 12.62
C GLU A 137 -16.49 21.23 11.87
N VAL A 138 -16.15 20.26 11.00
CA VAL A 138 -17.16 19.40 10.32
C VAL A 138 -17.83 18.47 11.32
N LEU A 139 -17.06 17.74 12.13
CA LEU A 139 -17.56 16.76 13.09
C LEU A 139 -18.43 17.38 14.19
N SER A 140 -18.10 18.60 14.63
CA SER A 140 -18.92 19.36 15.60
C SER A 140 -20.19 19.95 14.99
N GLY A 141 -20.31 19.99 13.66
CA GLY A 141 -21.41 20.66 12.96
C GLY A 141 -21.28 22.18 12.85
N LYS A 142 -20.15 22.76 13.28
CA LYS A 142 -19.85 24.19 13.04
C LYS A 142 -19.73 24.48 11.54
N ARG A 143 -19.20 23.52 10.77
CA ARG A 143 -19.28 23.51 9.31
C ARG A 143 -20.39 22.58 8.87
N THR A 144 -21.36 23.17 8.18
CA THR A 144 -22.52 22.50 7.63
C THR A 144 -22.46 22.43 6.11
N GLY A 145 -23.31 21.61 5.51
CA GLY A 145 -23.65 21.72 4.10
C GLY A 145 -24.35 23.05 3.78
N PHE A 146 -24.62 23.26 2.50
CA PHE A 146 -25.20 24.47 1.94
C PHE A 146 -26.53 24.86 2.61
N THR A 147 -27.35 23.88 2.99
CA THR A 147 -28.66 24.09 3.62
C THR A 147 -28.60 24.23 5.14
N GLY A 148 -27.40 24.21 5.74
CA GLY A 148 -27.23 24.24 7.19
C GLY A 148 -27.28 22.86 7.87
N LYS A 149 -27.51 21.77 7.13
CA LYS A 149 -27.46 20.41 7.68
C LYS A 149 -26.03 19.98 7.99
N LYS A 150 -25.86 19.19 9.05
CA LYS A 150 -24.56 18.61 9.43
C LYS A 150 -24.10 17.62 8.37
N ILE A 151 -22.82 17.70 7.97
CA ILE A 151 -22.21 16.71 7.07
C ILE A 151 -22.07 15.37 7.79
N LYS A 152 -22.46 14.29 7.11
CA LYS A 152 -22.38 12.90 7.60
C LYS A 152 -21.71 11.98 6.60
N ASP A 153 -21.84 12.27 5.31
CA ASP A 153 -21.33 11.43 4.24
C ASP A 153 -20.10 12.08 3.61
N ILE A 154 -18.97 11.38 3.60
CA ILE A 154 -17.73 11.80 2.95
C ILE A 154 -17.50 10.91 1.74
N VAL A 155 -17.30 11.52 0.57
CA VAL A 155 -16.94 10.81 -0.66
C VAL A 155 -15.58 11.28 -1.13
N ALA A 156 -14.56 10.46 -0.91
CA ALA A 156 -13.20 10.72 -1.38
C ALA A 156 -13.04 10.23 -2.82
N ILE A 157 -12.66 11.14 -3.73
CA ILE A 157 -12.47 10.86 -5.15
C ILE A 157 -10.98 10.89 -5.47
N GLY A 158 -10.42 9.73 -5.81
CA GLY A 158 -8.99 9.57 -6.09
C GLY A 158 -8.67 8.14 -6.53
N ILE A 159 -7.60 7.96 -7.31
CA ILE A 159 -7.20 6.65 -7.85
C ILE A 159 -5.75 6.29 -7.44
N GLY A 160 -5.44 4.99 -7.41
CA GLY A 160 -4.12 4.49 -7.02
C GLY A 160 -3.76 4.94 -5.59
N GLY A 161 -2.60 5.54 -5.42
CA GLY A 161 -2.10 5.97 -4.10
C GLY A 161 -2.95 7.06 -3.43
N SER A 162 -3.80 7.75 -4.20
CA SER A 162 -4.78 8.71 -3.66
C SER A 162 -5.98 8.05 -2.97
N TYR A 163 -6.06 6.71 -3.02
CA TYR A 163 -7.19 5.92 -2.53
C TYR A 163 -6.75 4.68 -1.73
N LEU A 164 -5.83 3.87 -2.27
CA LEU A 164 -5.56 2.52 -1.75
C LEU A 164 -5.11 2.50 -0.28
N GLY A 165 -4.14 3.35 0.07
CA GLY A 165 -3.68 3.48 1.46
C GLY A 165 -4.76 4.04 2.40
N PRO A 166 -5.41 5.18 2.06
CA PRO A 166 -6.54 5.70 2.83
C PRO A 166 -7.70 4.70 3.02
N ALA A 167 -8.05 3.93 1.98
CA ALA A 167 -9.12 2.93 2.05
C ALA A 167 -8.73 1.73 2.91
N PHE A 168 -7.47 1.29 2.84
CA PHE A 168 -6.92 0.33 3.79
C PHE A 168 -7.09 0.80 5.24
N LEU A 169 -6.61 2.00 5.56
CA LEU A 169 -6.68 2.53 6.92
C LEU A 169 -8.12 2.75 7.39
N ALA A 170 -9.00 3.22 6.51
CA ALA A 170 -10.41 3.41 6.82
C ALA A 170 -11.12 2.09 7.15
N GLU A 171 -10.87 1.03 6.39
CA GLU A 171 -11.43 -0.30 6.67
C GLU A 171 -10.86 -0.88 7.97
N ALA A 172 -9.53 -0.84 8.12
CA ALA A 172 -8.81 -1.39 9.25
C ALA A 172 -9.20 -0.71 10.58
N CYS A 173 -9.60 0.56 10.54
CA CYS A 173 -9.94 1.35 11.72
C CYS A 173 -11.45 1.65 11.83
N ARG A 174 -12.32 0.96 11.07
CA ARG A 174 -13.74 1.31 10.97
C ARG A 174 -14.47 1.38 12.33
N THR A 175 -14.09 0.56 13.31
CA THR A 175 -14.67 0.58 14.67
C THR A 175 -14.40 1.87 15.45
N TYR A 176 -13.38 2.62 15.04
CA TYR A 176 -12.99 3.91 15.62
C TYR A 176 -13.63 5.09 14.87
N ALA A 177 -14.53 4.82 13.92
CA ALA A 177 -15.25 5.85 13.19
C ALA A 177 -16.11 6.70 14.13
N GLN A 178 -16.17 8.00 13.82
CA GLN A 178 -17.07 8.93 14.47
C GLN A 178 -18.51 8.53 14.19
N LYS A 179 -19.35 8.63 15.23
CA LYS A 179 -20.76 8.24 15.15
C LYS A 179 -21.46 8.96 13.99
N ASP A 180 -22.25 8.20 13.24
CA ASP A 180 -23.03 8.65 12.07
C ASP A 180 -22.20 9.16 10.87
N MET A 181 -20.86 9.12 10.93
CA MET A 181 -20.00 9.45 9.79
C MET A 181 -19.81 8.25 8.87
N LYS A 182 -19.94 8.47 7.57
CA LYS A 182 -19.65 7.48 6.53
C LYS A 182 -18.54 8.00 5.63
N LEU A 183 -17.58 7.14 5.31
CA LEU A 183 -16.55 7.42 4.31
C LEU A 183 -16.66 6.41 3.18
N ARG A 184 -16.76 6.93 1.96
CA ARG A 184 -16.79 6.16 0.72
C ARG A 184 -15.72 6.65 -0.22
N PHE A 185 -15.29 5.78 -1.11
CA PHE A 185 -14.24 6.07 -2.07
C PHE A 185 -14.76 5.82 -3.49
N VAL A 186 -14.51 6.78 -4.38
CA VAL A 186 -14.75 6.65 -5.81
C VAL A 186 -13.41 6.76 -6.52
N ALA A 187 -12.97 5.67 -7.10
CA ALA A 187 -11.66 5.55 -7.73
C ALA A 187 -11.74 5.31 -9.23
N ASN A 188 -12.62 4.39 -9.65
CA ASN A 188 -12.72 3.98 -11.04
C ASN A 188 -13.47 5.04 -11.88
N VAL A 189 -13.09 5.20 -13.15
CA VAL A 189 -13.80 6.06 -14.11
C VAL A 189 -15.08 5.40 -14.63
N ASP A 190 -15.23 4.10 -14.44
CA ASP A 190 -16.51 3.40 -14.61
C ASP A 190 -17.58 4.07 -13.74
N VAL A 191 -18.63 4.57 -14.39
CA VAL A 191 -19.73 5.30 -13.74
C VAL A 191 -20.41 4.45 -12.65
N THR A 192 -20.34 3.13 -12.75
CA THR A 192 -20.86 2.20 -11.75
C THR A 192 -20.28 2.49 -10.37
N ASP A 193 -18.98 2.80 -10.27
CA ASP A 193 -18.32 3.09 -9.00
C ASP A 193 -18.89 4.36 -8.35
N PHE A 194 -19.06 5.43 -9.14
CA PHE A 194 -19.71 6.65 -8.67
C PHE A 194 -21.15 6.39 -8.22
N MET A 195 -21.95 5.68 -9.01
CA MET A 195 -23.36 5.44 -8.72
C MET A 195 -23.57 4.57 -7.49
N GLN A 196 -22.79 3.49 -7.33
CA GLN A 196 -22.86 2.62 -6.15
C GLN A 196 -22.49 3.38 -4.87
N ASN A 197 -21.52 4.29 -4.95
CA ASN A 197 -21.07 5.05 -3.78
C ASN A 197 -21.91 6.29 -3.47
N THR A 198 -22.84 6.72 -4.34
CA THR A 198 -23.59 7.98 -4.16
C THR A 198 -25.11 7.90 -4.26
N SER A 199 -25.67 6.78 -4.73
CA SER A 199 -27.11 6.68 -5.04
C SER A 199 -28.04 6.83 -3.84
N ASP A 200 -27.62 6.39 -2.66
CA ASP A 200 -28.37 6.45 -1.39
C ASP A 200 -27.98 7.66 -0.51
N LEU A 201 -27.07 8.53 -0.97
CA LEU A 201 -26.57 9.65 -0.18
C LEU A 201 -27.49 10.89 -0.24
N ASN A 202 -27.60 11.59 0.90
CA ASN A 202 -28.27 12.87 0.98
C ASN A 202 -27.30 14.00 0.54
N PRO A 203 -27.58 14.72 -0.56
CA PRO A 203 -26.67 15.74 -1.07
C PRO A 203 -26.43 16.89 -0.08
N GLU A 204 -27.44 17.22 0.75
CA GLU A 204 -27.33 18.27 1.76
C GLU A 204 -26.35 17.92 2.90
N GLU A 205 -26.05 16.63 3.07
CA GLU A 205 -25.19 16.10 4.14
C GLU A 205 -23.88 15.48 3.60
N THR A 206 -23.61 15.60 2.28
CA THR A 206 -22.46 14.96 1.61
C THR A 206 -21.32 15.94 1.33
N LEU A 207 -20.10 15.62 1.74
CA LEU A 207 -18.87 16.34 1.40
C LEU A 207 -18.00 15.52 0.45
N PHE A 208 -17.60 16.10 -0.68
CA PHE A 208 -16.66 15.50 -1.61
C PHE A 208 -15.23 15.97 -1.33
N VAL A 209 -14.31 15.01 -1.21
CA VAL A 209 -12.87 15.25 -1.06
C VAL A 209 -12.17 14.87 -2.36
N ILE A 210 -11.73 15.85 -3.15
CA ILE A 210 -11.04 15.59 -4.42
C ILE A 210 -9.54 15.43 -4.17
N VAL A 211 -9.01 14.23 -4.39
CA VAL A 211 -7.61 13.90 -4.13
C VAL A 211 -6.88 13.69 -5.47
N SER A 212 -6.08 14.68 -5.87
CA SER A 212 -5.23 14.60 -7.05
C SER A 212 -4.09 15.60 -6.98
N LYS A 213 -2.85 15.09 -7.05
CA LYS A 213 -1.62 15.91 -7.03
C LYS A 213 -1.67 17.01 -8.09
N THR A 214 -1.88 16.62 -9.34
CA THR A 214 -1.89 17.53 -10.49
C THR A 214 -3.25 18.16 -10.73
N PHE A 215 -4.32 17.63 -10.15
CA PHE A 215 -5.70 18.01 -10.42
C PHE A 215 -6.09 17.87 -11.92
N THR A 216 -5.40 16.99 -12.64
CA THR A 216 -5.61 16.71 -14.07
C THR A 216 -5.83 15.24 -14.39
N THR A 217 -5.69 14.34 -13.41
CA THR A 217 -5.93 12.89 -13.57
C THR A 217 -7.29 12.64 -14.20
N ALA A 218 -7.32 11.96 -15.35
CA ALA A 218 -8.50 11.91 -16.21
C ALA A 218 -9.71 11.29 -15.50
N GLU A 219 -9.48 10.19 -14.80
CA GLU A 219 -10.46 9.44 -14.01
C GLU A 219 -11.00 10.29 -12.86
N THR A 220 -10.11 10.81 -12.00
CA THR A 220 -10.48 11.67 -10.87
C THR A 220 -11.26 12.90 -11.32
N MET A 221 -10.82 13.59 -12.38
CA MET A 221 -11.48 14.81 -12.84
C MET A 221 -12.80 14.54 -13.56
N LYS A 222 -12.96 13.36 -14.20
CA LYS A 222 -14.26 12.92 -14.72
C LYS A 222 -15.24 12.70 -13.56
N ASN A 223 -14.82 11.99 -12.51
CA ASN A 223 -15.63 11.74 -11.33
C ASN A 223 -15.94 13.03 -10.54
N ALA A 224 -14.97 13.93 -10.38
CA ALA A 224 -15.18 15.22 -9.73
C ALA A 224 -16.23 16.07 -10.47
N LYS A 225 -16.20 16.07 -11.81
CA LYS A 225 -17.24 16.75 -12.62
C LYS A 225 -18.60 16.08 -12.49
N THR A 226 -18.65 14.74 -12.43
CA THR A 226 -19.89 13.99 -12.16
C THR A 226 -20.45 14.32 -10.78
N ALA A 227 -19.60 14.37 -9.74
CA ALA A 227 -19.97 14.77 -8.38
C ALA A 227 -20.53 16.19 -8.33
N LYS A 228 -19.84 17.13 -9.00
CA LYS A 228 -20.27 18.53 -9.10
C LYS A 228 -21.66 18.60 -9.72
N LYS A 229 -21.86 17.91 -10.85
CA LYS A 229 -23.16 17.83 -11.52
C LYS A 229 -24.23 17.25 -10.59
N TRP A 230 -23.97 16.09 -9.98
CA TRP A 230 -24.88 15.41 -9.06
C TRP A 230 -25.33 16.31 -7.89
N LEU A 231 -24.43 17.12 -7.32
CA LEU A 231 -24.76 18.09 -6.28
C LEU A 231 -25.59 19.26 -6.84
N THR A 232 -25.14 19.88 -7.93
CA THR A 232 -25.80 21.07 -8.48
C THR A 232 -27.19 20.79 -9.05
N GLU A 233 -27.45 19.58 -9.54
CA GLU A 233 -28.79 19.16 -10.00
C GLU A 233 -29.77 19.03 -8.83
N LYS A 234 -29.28 18.69 -7.63
CA LYS A 234 -30.13 18.45 -6.45
C LYS A 234 -30.24 19.67 -5.52
N LEU A 235 -29.21 20.51 -5.44
CA LEU A 235 -29.14 21.68 -4.55
C LEU A 235 -29.16 23.03 -5.27
N GLY A 236 -29.18 23.01 -6.60
CA GLY A 236 -29.07 24.20 -7.45
C GLY A 236 -27.62 24.55 -7.82
N ASN A 237 -27.46 25.31 -8.90
CA ASN A 237 -26.15 25.69 -9.45
C ASN A 237 -25.65 27.03 -8.86
N HIS A 238 -25.53 27.10 -7.53
CA HIS A 238 -25.01 28.28 -6.83
C HIS A 238 -23.54 28.06 -6.41
N PRO A 239 -22.63 29.04 -6.55
CA PRO A 239 -21.22 28.89 -6.17
C PRO A 239 -21.00 28.41 -4.72
N GLU A 240 -21.86 28.85 -3.79
CA GLU A 240 -21.81 28.42 -2.38
C GLU A 240 -22.06 26.91 -2.19
N VAL A 241 -22.78 26.24 -3.09
CA VAL A 241 -22.92 24.77 -3.04
C VAL A 241 -21.56 24.12 -3.17
N ILE A 242 -20.74 24.57 -4.13
CA ILE A 242 -19.40 24.03 -4.34
C ILE A 242 -18.51 24.35 -3.14
N LYS A 243 -18.54 25.59 -2.66
CA LYS A 243 -17.77 26.05 -1.51
C LYS A 243 -18.03 25.24 -0.23
N LYS A 244 -19.27 24.80 -0.02
CA LYS A 244 -19.68 24.06 1.19
C LYS A 244 -19.52 22.55 1.07
N HIS A 245 -19.57 22.00 -0.15
CA HIS A 245 -19.60 20.55 -0.38
C HIS A 245 -18.36 19.98 -1.09
N PHE A 246 -17.36 20.80 -1.42
CA PHE A 246 -16.10 20.32 -1.99
C PHE A 246 -14.88 20.86 -1.25
N VAL A 247 -13.94 19.95 -1.01
CA VAL A 247 -12.57 20.24 -0.58
C VAL A 247 -11.58 19.54 -1.50
N ALA A 248 -10.33 20.02 -1.54
CA ALA A 248 -9.30 19.47 -2.41
C ALA A 248 -8.02 19.14 -1.65
N VAL A 249 -7.41 18.01 -1.99
CA VAL A 249 -6.04 17.66 -1.65
C VAL A 249 -5.21 17.69 -2.92
N SER A 250 -4.38 18.72 -3.09
CA SER A 250 -3.68 18.98 -4.34
C SER A 250 -2.50 19.93 -4.16
N THR A 251 -1.65 20.04 -5.18
CA THR A 251 -0.65 21.10 -5.33
C THR A 251 -1.03 22.12 -6.42
N ALA A 252 -2.15 21.92 -7.12
CA ALA A 252 -2.54 22.71 -8.30
C ALA A 252 -3.59 23.79 -7.95
N GLU A 253 -3.21 24.78 -7.15
CA GLU A 253 -4.11 25.81 -6.60
C GLU A 253 -4.99 26.50 -7.66
N LYS A 254 -4.39 26.85 -8.81
CA LYS A 254 -5.12 27.49 -9.92
C LYS A 254 -6.29 26.63 -10.41
N LEU A 255 -6.07 25.33 -10.62
CA LEU A 255 -7.09 24.40 -11.12
C LEU A 255 -8.17 24.11 -10.06
N VAL A 256 -7.78 24.08 -8.78
CA VAL A 256 -8.72 23.95 -7.65
C VAL A 256 -9.67 25.16 -7.59
N LYS A 257 -9.13 26.38 -7.73
CA LYS A 257 -9.92 27.61 -7.79
C LYS A 257 -10.83 27.66 -9.02
N GLU A 258 -10.32 27.27 -10.19
CA GLU A 258 -11.12 27.18 -11.42
C GLU A 258 -12.27 26.17 -11.31
N PHE A 259 -12.11 25.11 -10.52
CA PHE A 259 -13.21 24.17 -10.22
C PHE A 259 -14.30 24.81 -9.33
N GLY A 260 -13.95 25.86 -8.57
CA GLY A 260 -14.83 26.58 -7.65
C GLY A 260 -14.64 26.22 -6.18
N ILE A 261 -13.57 25.49 -5.83
CA ILE A 261 -13.22 25.18 -4.44
C ILE A 261 -12.48 26.37 -3.85
N ASP A 262 -12.89 26.79 -2.65
CA ASP A 262 -12.21 27.84 -1.89
C ASP A 262 -10.79 27.40 -1.53
N SER A 263 -9.79 28.29 -1.66
CA SER A 263 -8.41 28.00 -1.26
C SER A 263 -8.28 27.64 0.22
N GLU A 264 -9.17 28.15 1.07
CA GLU A 264 -9.22 27.74 2.47
C GLU A 264 -9.59 26.26 2.65
N ASN A 265 -10.30 25.69 1.67
CA ASN A 265 -10.68 24.27 1.59
C ASN A 265 -9.71 23.42 0.74
N MET A 266 -8.54 23.97 0.40
CA MET A 266 -7.45 23.25 -0.23
C MET A 266 -6.40 22.86 0.81
N PHE A 267 -5.97 21.60 0.77
CA PHE A 267 -4.96 21.02 1.65
C PHE A 267 -3.77 20.56 0.80
N GLY A 268 -2.65 21.25 0.96
CA GLY A 268 -1.43 20.98 0.21
C GLY A 268 -0.71 19.72 0.65
N PHE A 269 0.13 19.20 -0.23
CA PHE A 269 1.19 18.24 0.08
C PHE A 269 2.35 18.47 -0.90
N TRP A 270 3.40 17.67 -0.83
CA TRP A 270 4.66 17.98 -1.51
C TRP A 270 5.03 16.97 -2.60
N ASP A 271 5.94 17.38 -3.47
CA ASP A 271 6.39 16.58 -4.59
C ASP A 271 7.20 15.34 -4.16
N TRP A 272 7.94 15.44 -3.05
CA TRP A 272 8.68 14.36 -2.37
C TRP A 272 7.80 13.32 -1.68
N VAL A 273 6.47 13.50 -1.70
CA VAL A 273 5.50 12.47 -1.32
C VAL A 273 5.08 11.71 -2.58
N GLY A 274 5.58 10.48 -2.70
CA GLY A 274 5.15 9.55 -3.75
C GLY A 274 3.70 9.10 -3.52
N GLY A 275 2.94 8.89 -4.60
CA GLY A 275 1.50 8.58 -4.50
C GLY A 275 1.22 7.36 -3.61
N ARG A 276 1.93 6.25 -3.84
CA ARG A 276 1.81 5.01 -3.04
C ARG A 276 2.33 5.12 -1.60
N TYR A 277 3.02 6.21 -1.25
CA TYR A 277 3.53 6.54 0.09
C TYR A 277 2.78 7.75 0.72
N SER A 278 1.61 8.12 0.18
CA SER A 278 0.95 9.39 0.52
C SER A 278 -0.12 9.30 1.62
N ALA A 279 -0.44 8.10 2.12
CA ALA A 279 -1.52 7.89 3.08
C ALA A 279 -1.35 8.68 4.40
N THR A 280 -0.12 9.03 4.78
CA THR A 280 0.17 9.87 5.97
C THR A 280 0.26 11.37 5.68
N SER A 281 0.10 11.78 4.42
CA SER A 281 -0.04 13.19 4.02
C SER A 281 -1.51 13.63 4.07
N ALA A 282 -1.79 14.86 3.60
CA ALA A 282 -3.16 15.35 3.40
C ALA A 282 -4.08 14.37 2.63
N VAL A 283 -3.51 13.51 1.77
CA VAL A 283 -4.23 12.49 1.00
C VAL A 283 -5.03 11.55 1.90
N GLY A 284 -4.43 11.00 2.95
CA GLY A 284 -5.15 10.20 3.94
C GLY A 284 -5.64 11.03 5.13
N ALA A 285 -4.83 11.99 5.58
CA ALA A 285 -5.13 12.77 6.79
C ALA A 285 -6.51 13.44 6.73
N LEU A 286 -6.88 14.03 5.59
CA LEU A 286 -8.17 14.72 5.49
C LEU A 286 -9.37 13.76 5.55
N PRO A 287 -9.54 12.78 4.64
CA PRO A 287 -10.68 11.88 4.69
C PRO A 287 -10.70 11.02 5.96
N LEU A 288 -9.54 10.56 6.44
CA LEU A 288 -9.46 9.75 7.67
C LEU A 288 -9.78 10.57 8.92
N SER A 289 -9.32 11.82 9.04
CA SER A 289 -9.68 12.66 10.19
C SER A 289 -11.18 13.02 10.19
N LEU A 290 -11.78 13.20 9.02
CA LEU A 290 -13.23 13.41 8.90
C LEU A 290 -14.04 12.16 9.30
N PHE A 291 -13.47 10.97 9.13
CA PHE A 291 -14.15 9.71 9.41
C PHE A 291 -13.88 9.17 10.81
N LEU A 292 -12.61 9.09 11.22
CA LEU A 292 -12.14 8.53 12.48
C LEU A 292 -12.01 9.58 13.59
N GLY A 293 -12.02 10.87 13.24
CA GLY A 293 -11.55 11.94 14.12
C GLY A 293 -10.03 12.09 14.05
N TYR A 294 -9.54 13.31 14.29
CA TYR A 294 -8.12 13.60 14.14
C TYR A 294 -7.24 12.81 15.13
N ASP A 295 -7.71 12.62 16.37
CA ASP A 295 -6.90 11.95 17.40
C ASP A 295 -6.60 10.48 17.03
N ASN A 296 -7.56 9.78 16.41
CA ASN A 296 -7.33 8.45 15.86
C ASN A 296 -6.39 8.47 14.64
N PHE A 297 -6.46 9.49 13.78
CA PHE A 297 -5.49 9.65 12.70
C PHE A 297 -4.07 9.93 13.22
N GLU A 298 -3.94 10.70 14.30
CA GLU A 298 -2.67 10.94 15.00
C GLU A 298 -2.09 9.64 15.60
N GLN A 299 -2.92 8.70 16.05
CA GLN A 299 -2.46 7.36 16.44
C GLN A 299 -1.92 6.56 15.24
N ILE A 300 -2.51 6.67 14.03
CA ILE A 300 -1.96 6.08 12.80
C ILE A 300 -0.57 6.65 12.51
N LEU A 301 -0.41 7.98 12.59
CA LEU A 301 0.90 8.61 12.41
C LEU A 301 1.91 8.12 13.45
N SER A 302 1.48 7.96 14.70
CA SER A 302 2.34 7.51 15.80
C SER A 302 2.84 6.07 15.60
N GLY A 303 1.97 5.15 15.18
CA GLY A 303 2.37 3.77 14.89
C GLY A 303 3.29 3.67 13.68
N ALA A 304 3.01 4.46 12.64
CA ALA A 304 3.88 4.56 11.48
C ALA A 304 5.26 5.15 11.85
N PHE A 305 5.29 6.18 12.69
CA PHE A 305 6.53 6.78 13.20
C PHE A 305 7.34 5.79 14.06
N TRP A 306 6.69 4.96 14.87
CA TRP A 306 7.38 3.91 15.63
C TRP A 306 8.12 2.94 14.69
N MET A 307 7.47 2.53 13.60
CA MET A 307 8.08 1.67 12.59
C MET A 307 9.15 2.39 11.76
N ASP A 308 9.02 3.70 11.51
CA ASP A 308 10.12 4.51 10.94
C ASP A 308 11.37 4.45 11.85
N GLY A 309 11.18 4.49 13.17
CA GLY A 309 12.26 4.35 14.15
C GLY A 309 12.98 3.00 14.09
N GLN A 310 12.28 1.92 13.70
CA GLN A 310 12.89 0.60 13.53
C GLN A 310 13.98 0.59 12.46
N LEU A 311 13.94 1.49 11.46
CA LEU A 311 14.98 1.58 10.42
C LEU A 311 16.40 1.78 10.97
N PHE A 312 16.52 2.31 12.19
CA PHE A 312 17.79 2.63 12.84
C PHE A 312 18.23 1.61 13.90
N THR A 313 17.48 0.52 14.11
CA THR A 313 17.92 -0.58 14.98
C THR A 313 18.95 -1.46 14.26
N PRO A 314 19.76 -2.27 14.98
CA PRO A 314 20.62 -3.27 14.35
C PRO A 314 19.84 -4.14 13.35
N PHE A 315 20.41 -4.39 12.18
CA PHE A 315 19.70 -5.01 11.06
C PHE A 315 19.25 -6.45 11.35
N GLU A 316 19.98 -7.17 12.20
CA GLU A 316 19.63 -8.48 12.72
C GLU A 316 18.40 -8.48 13.64
N ARG A 317 17.89 -7.30 14.04
CA ARG A 317 16.67 -7.12 14.84
C ARG A 317 15.65 -6.21 14.16
N ASN A 318 15.88 -5.81 12.91
CA ASN A 318 15.05 -4.86 12.20
C ASN A 318 13.99 -5.59 11.36
N ILE A 319 12.72 -5.50 11.77
CA ILE A 319 11.61 -6.25 11.18
C ILE A 319 11.47 -5.98 9.67
N SER A 320 11.52 -4.71 9.25
CA SER A 320 11.34 -4.33 7.85
C SER A 320 12.52 -4.77 6.98
N VAL A 321 13.75 -4.69 7.51
CA VAL A 321 14.95 -5.14 6.81
C VAL A 321 14.95 -6.66 6.68
N ILE A 322 14.65 -7.41 7.74
CA ILE A 322 14.59 -8.87 7.66
C ILE A 322 13.46 -9.31 6.72
N SER A 323 12.28 -8.69 6.79
CA SER A 323 11.18 -9.00 5.86
C SER A 323 11.60 -8.81 4.39
N ALA A 324 12.35 -7.75 4.09
CA ALA A 324 12.89 -7.49 2.76
C ALA A 324 14.00 -8.48 2.34
N LEU A 325 14.86 -8.90 3.28
CA LEU A 325 15.90 -9.90 3.01
C LEU A 325 15.32 -11.28 2.74
N ILE A 326 14.27 -11.67 3.45
CA ILE A 326 13.53 -12.91 3.21
C ILE A 326 12.89 -12.91 1.81
N ASP A 327 12.33 -11.78 1.39
CA ASP A 327 11.81 -11.61 0.04
C ASP A 327 12.91 -11.78 -1.01
N ILE A 328 14.02 -11.05 -0.87
CA ILE A 328 15.20 -11.16 -1.74
C ILE A 328 15.73 -12.59 -1.79
N TRP A 329 15.81 -13.25 -0.64
CA TRP A 329 16.19 -14.65 -0.53
C TRP A 329 15.26 -15.54 -1.39
N ASN A 330 13.96 -15.39 -1.20
CA ASN A 330 12.94 -16.18 -1.87
C ASN A 330 12.95 -15.94 -3.39
N ILE A 331 12.97 -14.70 -3.86
CA ILE A 331 12.89 -14.40 -5.30
C ILE A 331 14.24 -14.60 -6.02
N ASN A 332 15.35 -14.08 -5.50
CA ASN A 332 16.61 -14.06 -6.24
C ASN A 332 17.40 -15.38 -6.13
N PHE A 333 17.20 -16.16 -5.07
CA PHE A 333 18.00 -17.37 -4.82
C PHE A 333 17.16 -18.64 -4.88
N LEU A 334 15.95 -18.62 -4.30
CA LEU A 334 15.03 -19.76 -4.38
C LEU A 334 14.18 -19.77 -5.66
N GLY A 335 13.95 -18.61 -6.28
CA GLY A 335 13.19 -18.46 -7.51
C GLY A 335 11.68 -18.34 -7.31
N PHE A 336 11.23 -18.00 -6.10
CA PHE A 336 9.82 -17.82 -5.76
C PHE A 336 9.37 -16.41 -6.12
N LYS A 337 8.71 -16.26 -7.27
CA LYS A 337 8.37 -14.96 -7.87
C LYS A 337 7.05 -14.36 -7.41
N THR A 338 6.37 -15.00 -6.46
CA THR A 338 5.03 -14.63 -6.00
C THR A 338 4.97 -14.75 -4.50
N ARG A 339 4.31 -13.80 -3.83
CA ARG A 339 4.12 -13.79 -2.38
C ARG A 339 2.65 -13.57 -2.02
N ALA A 340 2.16 -14.34 -1.05
CA ALA A 340 0.81 -14.20 -0.53
C ALA A 340 0.82 -13.42 0.80
N LEU A 341 0.02 -12.35 0.91
CA LEU A 341 -0.21 -11.60 2.16
C LEU A 341 -1.58 -11.96 2.73
N LEU A 342 -1.60 -12.63 3.89
CA LEU A 342 -2.75 -13.35 4.40
C LEU A 342 -3.12 -12.83 5.81
N PRO A 343 -3.83 -11.70 5.91
CA PRO A 343 -4.27 -11.21 7.20
C PRO A 343 -5.44 -12.04 7.74
N TYR A 344 -5.29 -12.63 8.92
CA TYR A 344 -6.36 -13.28 9.68
C TYR A 344 -7.15 -12.21 10.45
N ALA A 345 -7.67 -11.25 9.70
CA ALA A 345 -8.55 -10.19 10.15
C ALA A 345 -9.34 -9.64 8.95
N GLN A 346 -10.66 -9.77 8.97
CA GLN A 346 -11.51 -9.27 7.87
C GLN A 346 -11.38 -7.76 7.67
N ALA A 347 -11.12 -6.99 8.73
CA ALA A 347 -10.89 -5.54 8.67
C ALA A 347 -9.63 -5.16 7.85
N LEU A 348 -8.73 -6.11 7.59
CA LEU A 348 -7.55 -5.92 6.73
C LEU A 348 -7.79 -6.35 5.28
N ALA A 349 -9.04 -6.56 4.83
CA ALA A 349 -9.36 -6.95 3.45
C ALA A 349 -8.79 -6.01 2.37
N LYS A 350 -8.49 -4.76 2.72
CA LYS A 350 -7.89 -3.77 1.80
C LYS A 350 -6.36 -3.69 1.88
N LEU A 351 -5.73 -4.34 2.86
CA LEU A 351 -4.28 -4.34 3.00
C LEU A 351 -3.56 -4.99 1.80
N PRO A 352 -3.94 -6.19 1.30
CA PRO A 352 -3.29 -6.77 0.13
C PRO A 352 -3.30 -5.87 -1.10
N ALA A 353 -4.41 -5.19 -1.39
CA ALA A 353 -4.53 -4.25 -2.50
C ALA A 353 -3.65 -3.01 -2.34
N HIS A 354 -3.46 -2.52 -1.10
CA HIS A 354 -2.51 -1.45 -0.82
C HIS A 354 -1.07 -1.91 -1.01
N THR A 355 -0.69 -3.06 -0.44
CA THR A 355 0.64 -3.65 -0.57
C THR A 355 1.02 -3.93 -2.03
N GLN A 356 0.06 -4.40 -2.84
CA GLN A 356 0.23 -4.57 -4.29
C GLN A 356 0.79 -3.31 -4.95
N GLN A 357 0.16 -2.15 -4.72
CA GLN A 357 0.67 -0.93 -5.30
C GLN A 357 2.03 -0.55 -4.72
N VAL A 358 2.17 -0.57 -3.39
CA VAL A 358 3.40 -0.14 -2.73
C VAL A 358 4.59 -0.94 -3.21
N GLU A 359 4.49 -2.26 -3.31
CA GLU A 359 5.62 -3.10 -3.69
C GLU A 359 5.77 -3.24 -5.21
N MET A 360 4.71 -3.57 -5.94
CA MET A 360 4.81 -3.87 -7.38
C MET A 360 5.11 -2.60 -8.20
N GLU A 361 4.50 -1.45 -7.87
CA GLU A 361 4.78 -0.20 -8.58
C GLU A 361 6.14 0.39 -8.18
N SER A 362 6.60 0.15 -6.93
CA SER A 362 7.94 0.57 -6.52
C SER A 362 9.02 -0.26 -7.19
N ASN A 363 8.88 -1.59 -7.16
CA ASN A 363 9.99 -2.49 -7.41
C ASN A 363 9.85 -3.35 -8.67
N GLY A 364 8.74 -3.28 -9.40
CA GLY A 364 8.59 -3.88 -10.73
C GLY A 364 9.39 -3.11 -11.78
N LYS A 365 10.73 -3.17 -11.67
CA LYS A 365 11.67 -2.37 -12.47
C LYS A 365 12.61 -3.27 -13.27
N SER A 366 13.04 -2.79 -14.43
CA SER A 366 13.92 -3.51 -15.35
C SER A 366 15.30 -2.87 -15.49
N VAL A 367 15.57 -1.76 -14.81
CA VAL A 367 16.85 -1.04 -14.84
C VAL A 367 17.28 -0.61 -13.45
N ASP A 368 18.59 -0.51 -13.23
CA ASP A 368 19.20 0.03 -12.01
C ASP A 368 19.19 1.56 -11.99
N LEU A 369 19.72 2.15 -10.91
CA LEU A 369 19.81 3.60 -10.72
C LEU A 369 20.69 4.31 -11.77
N GLU A 370 21.60 3.59 -12.43
CA GLU A 370 22.43 4.09 -13.52
C GLU A 370 21.75 3.92 -14.90
N GLY A 371 20.56 3.33 -14.96
CA GLY A 371 19.81 3.09 -16.19
C GLY A 371 20.28 1.85 -16.98
N ARG A 372 21.10 0.98 -16.37
CA ARG A 372 21.54 -0.27 -16.98
C ARG A 372 20.47 -1.35 -16.77
N PRO A 373 20.20 -2.22 -17.75
CA PRO A 373 19.32 -3.37 -17.55
C PRO A 373 19.81 -4.28 -16.43
N VAL A 374 18.90 -4.75 -15.57
CA VAL A 374 19.21 -5.74 -14.53
C VAL A 374 19.04 -7.16 -15.06
N GLU A 375 19.89 -8.09 -14.60
CA GLU A 375 19.89 -9.51 -15.02
C GLU A 375 19.30 -10.47 -13.97
N PHE A 376 18.59 -9.91 -12.98
CA PHE A 376 17.95 -10.65 -11.90
C PHE A 376 16.49 -10.21 -11.76
N ASP A 377 15.64 -11.08 -11.21
CA ASP A 377 14.25 -10.74 -10.91
C ASP A 377 14.18 -9.62 -9.84
N THR A 378 13.33 -8.62 -10.06
CA THR A 378 13.06 -7.53 -9.10
C THR A 378 11.75 -7.79 -8.34
N GLY A 379 10.81 -6.85 -8.24
CA GLY A 379 9.61 -7.00 -7.40
C GLY A 379 8.77 -8.25 -7.70
N GLU A 380 8.28 -8.90 -6.64
CA GLU A 380 7.40 -10.07 -6.73
C GLU A 380 5.99 -9.68 -7.20
N VAL A 381 5.24 -10.68 -7.69
CA VAL A 381 3.78 -10.57 -7.72
C VAL A 381 3.23 -10.75 -6.31
N VAL A 382 2.59 -9.72 -5.77
CA VAL A 382 1.95 -9.77 -4.44
C VAL A 382 0.45 -9.94 -4.60
N PHE A 383 -0.14 -10.88 -3.86
CA PHE A 383 -1.59 -11.04 -3.80
C PHE A 383 -2.02 -11.51 -2.42
N GLY A 384 -3.33 -11.54 -2.16
CA GLY A 384 -3.83 -12.04 -0.88
C GLY A 384 -5.28 -11.71 -0.64
N GLU A 385 -5.87 -12.44 0.30
CA GLU A 385 -7.21 -12.25 0.85
C GLU A 385 -7.17 -12.56 2.34
N PRO A 386 -8.10 -12.03 3.15
CA PRO A 386 -8.17 -12.37 4.55
C PRO A 386 -8.32 -13.88 4.80
N GLY A 387 -7.69 -14.36 5.87
CA GLY A 387 -8.04 -15.65 6.45
C GLY A 387 -9.42 -15.55 7.14
N THR A 388 -10.29 -16.56 7.04
CA THR A 388 -10.10 -17.87 6.37
C THR A 388 -10.55 -17.87 4.91
N ASN A 389 -11.06 -16.77 4.35
CA ASN A 389 -11.60 -16.70 2.98
C ASN A 389 -10.59 -17.21 1.93
N GLY A 390 -9.31 -16.82 2.03
CA GLY A 390 -8.26 -17.29 1.15
C GLY A 390 -8.07 -18.82 1.15
N GLN A 391 -8.34 -19.47 2.29
CA GLN A 391 -8.25 -20.93 2.43
C GLN A 391 -9.23 -21.65 1.51
N HIS A 392 -10.41 -21.07 1.34
CA HIS A 392 -11.49 -21.59 0.50
C HIS A 392 -11.46 -21.02 -0.93
N SER A 393 -10.33 -20.43 -1.34
CA SER A 393 -10.15 -19.85 -2.67
C SER A 393 -8.91 -20.39 -3.37
N PHE A 394 -7.72 -20.16 -2.80
CA PHE A 394 -6.45 -20.46 -3.49
C PHE A 394 -5.44 -21.26 -2.66
N TYR A 395 -5.75 -21.64 -1.41
CA TYR A 395 -4.80 -22.42 -0.59
C TYR A 395 -4.50 -23.83 -1.15
N GLN A 396 -5.39 -24.38 -1.98
CA GLN A 396 -5.08 -25.60 -2.75
C GLN A 396 -3.77 -25.43 -3.55
N LEU A 397 -3.62 -24.28 -4.24
CA LEU A 397 -2.40 -23.95 -4.96
C LEU A 397 -1.22 -23.76 -3.99
N LEU A 398 -1.45 -23.07 -2.86
CA LEU A 398 -0.40 -22.84 -1.87
C LEU A 398 0.16 -24.14 -1.29
N HIS A 399 -0.68 -25.16 -1.07
CA HIS A 399 -0.31 -26.42 -0.42
C HIS A 399 0.17 -27.52 -1.36
N GLN A 400 -0.43 -27.67 -2.54
CA GLN A 400 -0.14 -28.79 -3.44
C GLN A 400 0.24 -28.34 -4.87
N GLY A 401 0.14 -27.04 -5.17
CA GLY A 401 0.57 -26.50 -6.46
C GLY A 401 2.07 -26.66 -6.69
N THR A 402 2.48 -26.74 -7.96
CA THR A 402 3.90 -26.86 -8.34
C THR A 402 4.68 -25.58 -8.10
N GLN A 403 4.00 -24.43 -8.05
CA GLN A 403 4.59 -23.16 -7.62
C GLN A 403 4.64 -23.11 -6.10
N ILE A 404 5.81 -22.78 -5.56
CA ILE A 404 5.96 -22.45 -4.14
C ILE A 404 5.75 -20.94 -4.00
N ILE A 405 4.80 -20.57 -3.16
CA ILE A 405 4.42 -19.19 -2.90
C ILE A 405 4.66 -18.93 -1.42
N PRO A 406 5.74 -18.19 -1.05
CA PRO A 406 5.94 -17.71 0.30
C PRO A 406 4.73 -16.93 0.82
N CYS A 407 4.39 -17.16 2.08
CA CYS A 407 3.20 -16.59 2.71
C CYS A 407 3.57 -15.71 3.91
N ASP A 408 2.95 -14.54 4.03
CA ASP A 408 3.01 -13.73 5.25
C ASP A 408 1.65 -13.74 5.95
N PHE A 409 1.59 -14.32 7.12
CA PHE A 409 0.41 -14.37 7.98
C PHE A 409 0.42 -13.18 8.93
N ILE A 410 -0.71 -12.48 9.06
CA ILE A 410 -0.88 -11.39 10.05
C ILE A 410 -2.05 -11.73 10.95
N GLY A 411 -1.84 -11.80 12.26
CA GLY A 411 -2.86 -12.15 13.25
C GLY A 411 -2.87 -11.19 14.43
N PHE A 412 -3.94 -11.26 15.22
CA PHE A 412 -4.12 -10.43 16.42
C PHE A 412 -4.51 -11.28 17.62
N ILE A 413 -3.98 -10.95 18.80
CA ILE A 413 -4.32 -11.64 20.04
C ILE A 413 -5.77 -11.33 20.44
N GLU A 414 -6.16 -10.06 20.39
CA GLU A 414 -7.50 -9.60 20.70
C GLU A 414 -8.37 -9.51 19.44
N PRO A 415 -9.67 -9.85 19.53
CA PRO A 415 -10.60 -9.68 18.42
C PRO A 415 -10.83 -8.21 18.10
N PHE A 416 -11.11 -7.94 16.83
CA PHE A 416 -11.47 -6.59 16.38
C PHE A 416 -12.89 -6.18 16.83
N TYR A 417 -13.80 -7.15 16.92
CA TYR A 417 -15.14 -6.99 17.49
C TYR A 417 -15.35 -8.04 18.59
N SER A 418 -15.75 -7.61 19.80
CA SER A 418 -16.28 -8.52 20.80
C SER A 418 -17.75 -8.82 20.49
N SER A 419 -18.11 -10.10 20.44
CA SER A 419 -19.51 -10.52 20.39
C SER A 419 -20.02 -10.73 21.81
N ASP A 420 -21.10 -10.05 22.18
CA ASP A 420 -21.85 -10.31 23.43
C ASP A 420 -22.79 -11.53 23.29
N GLN A 421 -22.83 -12.17 22.11
CA GLN A 421 -23.69 -13.34 21.90
C GLN A 421 -23.15 -14.55 22.69
N PRO A 422 -24.04 -15.38 23.25
CA PRO A 422 -23.65 -16.64 23.87
C PRO A 422 -22.86 -17.46 22.84
N GLN A 423 -21.64 -17.84 23.19
CA GLN A 423 -20.87 -18.78 22.37
C GLN A 423 -21.54 -20.15 22.48
N ALA A 424 -21.84 -20.75 21.33
CA ALA A 424 -22.46 -22.08 21.28
C ALA A 424 -21.48 -23.18 21.72
N ASP A 425 -20.18 -22.97 21.50
CA ASP A 425 -19.08 -23.89 21.79
C ASP A 425 -18.05 -23.26 22.74
N GLU A 426 -17.11 -24.06 23.28
CA GLU A 426 -16.04 -23.61 24.20
C GLU A 426 -14.98 -22.69 23.54
N VAL A 427 -15.04 -22.53 22.22
CA VAL A 427 -14.11 -21.73 21.40
C VAL A 427 -14.84 -20.52 20.83
N SER A 428 -14.35 -19.31 21.14
CA SER A 428 -14.90 -18.08 20.57
C SER A 428 -14.66 -17.98 19.07
N HIS A 429 -15.48 -17.19 18.36
CA HIS A 429 -15.26 -16.91 16.92
C HIS A 429 -13.84 -16.44 16.58
N HIS A 430 -13.22 -15.65 17.47
CA HIS A 430 -11.84 -15.19 17.27
C HIS A 430 -10.83 -16.31 17.50
N GLN A 431 -11.01 -17.12 18.54
CA GLN A 431 -10.17 -18.30 18.74
C GLN A 431 -10.32 -19.29 17.58
N GLU A 432 -11.52 -19.45 17.03
CA GLU A 432 -11.78 -20.28 15.84
C GLU A 432 -11.02 -19.76 14.61
N LEU A 433 -11.06 -18.44 14.36
CA LEU A 433 -10.22 -17.81 13.33
C LEU A 433 -8.72 -18.08 13.57
N MET A 434 -8.28 -17.93 14.82
CA MET A 434 -6.87 -18.08 15.18
C MET A 434 -6.39 -19.53 15.18
N THR A 435 -7.25 -20.54 15.36
CA THR A 435 -6.87 -21.96 15.18
C THR A 435 -6.27 -22.16 13.79
N ASN A 436 -6.88 -21.54 12.78
CA ASN A 436 -6.43 -21.60 11.41
C ASN A 436 -5.17 -20.77 11.16
N PHE A 437 -5.04 -19.62 11.82
CA PHE A 437 -3.83 -18.80 11.77
C PHE A 437 -2.60 -19.58 12.24
N PHE A 438 -2.73 -20.39 13.28
CA PHE A 438 -1.64 -21.23 13.77
C PHE A 438 -1.42 -22.49 12.92
N ALA A 439 -2.51 -23.14 12.48
CA ALA A 439 -2.41 -24.41 11.75
C ALA A 439 -1.81 -24.26 10.34
N GLN A 440 -2.13 -23.17 9.63
CA GLN A 440 -1.77 -23.03 8.22
C GLN A 440 -0.26 -22.88 7.96
N PRO A 441 0.50 -22.05 8.72
CA PRO A 441 1.97 -22.00 8.62
C PRO A 441 2.61 -23.37 8.87
N ASP A 442 2.12 -24.14 9.85
CA ASP A 442 2.66 -25.47 10.17
C ASP A 442 2.35 -26.49 9.08
N ALA A 443 1.12 -26.47 8.54
CA ALA A 443 0.74 -27.33 7.42
C ALA A 443 1.59 -27.04 6.17
N LEU A 444 1.86 -25.76 5.86
CA LEU A 444 2.74 -25.35 4.76
C LEU A 444 4.20 -25.79 4.99
N ALA A 445 4.72 -25.58 6.20
CA ALA A 445 6.11 -25.86 6.51
C ALA A 445 6.39 -27.37 6.56
N PHE A 446 5.52 -28.12 7.26
CA PHE A 446 5.77 -29.51 7.57
C PHE A 446 5.07 -30.46 6.61
N GLY A 447 3.90 -30.14 6.06
CA GLY A 447 3.16 -31.08 5.22
C GLY A 447 2.79 -32.37 5.95
N GLN A 448 2.30 -33.35 5.19
CA GLN A 448 1.84 -34.64 5.69
C GLN A 448 2.05 -35.68 4.58
N ASP A 449 2.79 -36.73 4.91
CA ASP A 449 3.01 -37.85 4.00
C ASP A 449 1.75 -38.72 3.95
N ASP A 450 1.28 -39.07 2.75
CA ASP A 450 0.14 -39.96 2.55
C ASP A 450 0.43 -40.97 1.41
N PRO A 451 0.12 -42.28 1.60
CA PRO A 451 0.29 -43.28 0.55
C PRO A 451 -0.49 -42.98 -0.75
N LEU A 452 -1.61 -42.25 -0.65
CA LEU A 452 -2.38 -41.78 -1.80
C LEU A 452 -1.83 -40.42 -2.28
N PRO A 453 -1.23 -40.33 -3.49
CA PRO A 453 -0.55 -39.11 -3.93
C PRO A 453 -1.41 -37.85 -3.93
N HIS A 454 -2.72 -37.98 -4.14
CA HIS A 454 -3.67 -36.86 -4.11
C HIS A 454 -3.89 -36.27 -2.71
N LYS A 455 -3.62 -37.04 -1.65
CA LYS A 455 -3.73 -36.59 -0.25
C LYS A 455 -2.39 -36.19 0.34
N ASN A 456 -1.30 -36.36 -0.40
CA ASN A 456 0.03 -36.01 0.05
C ASN A 456 0.23 -34.48 0.09
N PHE A 457 0.72 -33.97 1.21
CA PHE A 457 1.12 -32.57 1.37
C PHE A 457 2.64 -32.51 1.45
N PRO A 458 3.34 -32.02 0.40
CA PRO A 458 4.80 -32.09 0.33
C PRO A 458 5.51 -31.22 1.38
N GLY A 459 4.80 -30.30 2.05
CA GLY A 459 5.42 -29.36 2.98
C GLY A 459 6.43 -28.45 2.29
N ASN A 460 7.44 -28.02 3.05
CA ASN A 460 8.56 -27.20 2.62
C ASN A 460 8.19 -25.87 1.95
N ARG A 461 7.02 -25.32 2.30
CA ARG A 461 6.52 -24.06 1.75
C ARG A 461 6.72 -22.96 2.79
N PRO A 462 7.54 -21.94 2.48
CA PRO A 462 8.00 -21.01 3.49
C PRO A 462 6.92 -20.00 3.90
N SER A 463 6.95 -19.59 5.15
CA SER A 463 6.05 -18.54 5.65
C SER A 463 6.69 -17.69 6.74
N SER A 464 6.25 -16.44 6.85
CA SER A 464 6.47 -15.58 8.01
C SER A 464 5.15 -15.28 8.72
N THR A 465 5.22 -14.95 10.00
CA THR A 465 4.05 -14.62 10.83
C THR A 465 4.30 -13.33 11.59
N LEU A 466 3.35 -12.40 11.51
CA LEU A 466 3.28 -11.20 12.35
C LEU A 466 2.09 -11.37 13.30
N LEU A 467 2.35 -11.37 14.60
CA LEU A 467 1.31 -11.37 15.64
C LEU A 467 1.36 -10.05 16.40
N LEU A 468 0.24 -9.34 16.43
CA LEU A 468 0.08 -8.06 17.14
C LEU A 468 -0.94 -8.22 18.27
N GLN A 469 -0.94 -7.30 19.24
CA GLN A 469 -1.88 -7.36 20.36
C GLN A 469 -3.34 -7.21 19.89
N LYS A 470 -3.64 -6.16 19.13
CA LYS A 470 -4.98 -5.86 18.60
C LYS A 470 -4.87 -5.00 17.35
N LEU A 471 -5.95 -4.94 16.57
CA LEU A 471 -6.05 -4.02 15.44
C LEU A 471 -6.71 -2.72 15.89
N ASP A 472 -5.93 -1.65 15.85
CA ASP A 472 -6.29 -0.29 16.24
C ASP A 472 -5.58 0.72 15.31
N PRO A 473 -5.86 2.03 15.42
CA PRO A 473 -5.23 3.01 14.56
C PRO A 473 -3.69 2.98 14.62
N PHE A 474 -3.11 2.73 15.79
CA PHE A 474 -1.66 2.65 15.97
C PHE A 474 -1.06 1.45 15.22
N SER A 475 -1.56 0.24 15.45
CA SER A 475 -1.12 -0.98 14.76
C SER A 475 -1.39 -0.95 13.24
N ALA A 476 -2.47 -0.30 12.79
CA ALA A 476 -2.69 -0.05 11.36
C ALA A 476 -1.58 0.84 10.76
N GLY A 477 -1.13 1.85 11.51
CA GLY A 477 0.04 2.66 11.16
C GLY A 477 1.35 1.86 11.09
N ILE A 478 1.56 0.92 12.01
CA ILE A 478 2.69 -0.01 11.98
C ILE A 478 2.69 -0.82 10.68
N LEU A 479 1.56 -1.43 10.31
CA LEU A 479 1.45 -2.27 9.10
C LEU A 479 1.64 -1.47 7.81
N LEU A 480 1.16 -0.21 7.80
CA LEU A 480 1.39 0.73 6.72
C LEU A 480 2.90 0.97 6.50
N ALA A 481 3.59 1.41 7.55
CA ALA A 481 5.01 1.74 7.48
C ALA A 481 5.90 0.51 7.25
N TRP A 482 5.52 -0.66 7.79
CA TRP A 482 6.20 -1.92 7.51
C TRP A 482 6.20 -2.25 6.01
N THR A 483 5.05 -2.06 5.35
CA THR A 483 4.91 -2.27 3.91
C THR A 483 5.77 -1.31 3.10
N GLU A 484 5.79 -0.03 3.47
CA GLU A 484 6.60 1.00 2.81
C GLU A 484 8.10 0.74 2.95
N HIS A 485 8.57 0.45 4.16
CA HIS A 485 9.98 0.22 4.44
C HIS A 485 10.48 -1.08 3.83
N ARG A 486 9.66 -2.13 3.85
CA ARG A 486 9.96 -3.38 3.15
C ARG A 486 10.16 -3.14 1.65
N ALA A 487 9.30 -2.34 1.02
CA ALA A 487 9.47 -1.98 -0.39
C ALA A 487 10.75 -1.18 -0.65
N ALA A 488 11.02 -0.16 0.16
CA ALA A 488 12.20 0.70 0.03
C ALA A 488 13.51 -0.08 0.22
N VAL A 489 13.61 -0.92 1.26
CA VAL A 489 14.81 -1.74 1.54
C VAL A 489 15.11 -2.69 0.39
N LYS A 490 14.10 -3.34 -0.19
CA LYS A 490 14.29 -4.19 -1.37
C LYS A 490 14.91 -3.42 -2.54
N GLY A 491 14.35 -2.26 -2.87
CA GLY A 491 14.89 -1.43 -3.95
C GLY A 491 16.30 -0.90 -3.67
N PHE A 492 16.58 -0.54 -2.42
CA PHE A 492 17.92 -0.15 -1.99
C PHE A 492 18.95 -1.26 -2.19
N ILE A 493 18.63 -2.50 -1.80
CA ILE A 493 19.55 -3.63 -1.97
C ILE A 493 19.74 -3.98 -3.45
N TRP A 494 18.65 -4.00 -4.24
CA TRP A 494 18.73 -4.24 -5.68
C TRP A 494 19.42 -3.12 -6.47
N GLY A 495 19.51 -1.92 -5.90
CA GLY A 495 20.05 -0.75 -6.60
C GLY A 495 19.11 -0.23 -7.69
N ILE A 496 17.80 -0.32 -7.48
CA ILE A 496 16.76 0.21 -8.38
C ILE A 496 16.08 1.44 -7.76
N ASN A 497 15.41 2.25 -8.59
CA ASN A 497 14.61 3.37 -8.08
C ASN A 497 13.22 2.91 -7.64
N SER A 498 12.97 2.80 -6.33
CA SER A 498 11.64 2.45 -5.80
C SER A 498 10.59 3.56 -5.92
N PHE A 499 10.96 4.75 -6.40
CA PHE A 499 10.17 5.97 -6.20
C PHE A 499 9.67 6.63 -7.49
N ASP A 500 10.10 6.13 -8.65
CA ASP A 500 9.52 6.49 -9.95
C ASP A 500 8.49 5.44 -10.44
N GLN A 501 7.84 5.72 -11.58
CA GLN A 501 6.85 4.82 -12.20
C GLN A 501 6.67 5.05 -13.72
N PHE A 502 7.74 5.19 -14.51
CA PHE A 502 7.60 5.49 -15.95
C PHE A 502 6.80 4.45 -16.76
N GLY A 503 6.70 3.21 -16.27
CA GLY A 503 5.96 2.13 -16.92
C GLY A 503 4.47 2.40 -17.15
N VAL A 504 3.87 3.38 -16.46
CA VAL A 504 2.44 3.70 -16.61
C VAL A 504 2.14 4.72 -17.73
N GLU A 505 3.16 5.39 -18.29
CA GLU A 505 2.95 6.54 -19.18
C GLU A 505 2.54 6.15 -20.60
N LEU A 506 3.02 5.02 -21.13
CA LEU A 506 2.66 4.56 -22.48
C LEU A 506 1.15 4.31 -22.61
N GLY A 507 0.55 3.63 -21.63
CA GLY A 507 -0.88 3.37 -21.60
C GLY A 507 -1.71 4.66 -21.56
N LYS A 508 -1.31 5.65 -20.75
CA LYS A 508 -1.96 6.97 -20.70
C LYS A 508 -1.91 7.69 -22.05
N LYS A 509 -0.74 7.69 -22.71
CA LYS A 509 -0.57 8.31 -24.03
C LYS A 509 -1.48 7.68 -25.09
N LEU A 510 -1.53 6.35 -25.13
CA LEU A 510 -2.41 5.62 -26.05
C LEU A 510 -3.89 5.89 -25.74
N GLY A 511 -4.26 5.90 -24.45
CA GLY A 511 -5.63 6.22 -24.01
C GLY A 511 -6.12 7.61 -24.46
N LEU A 512 -5.24 8.61 -24.47
CA LEU A 512 -5.58 9.95 -25.00
C LEU A 512 -5.89 9.92 -26.50
N ASP A 513 -5.18 9.14 -27.31
CA ASP A 513 -5.49 8.97 -28.72
C ASP A 513 -6.86 8.30 -28.93
N PHE A 514 -7.15 7.22 -28.20
CA PHE A 514 -8.48 6.58 -28.27
C PHE A 514 -9.59 7.53 -27.83
N ARG A 515 -9.37 8.32 -26.78
CA ARG A 515 -10.33 9.34 -26.36
C ARG A 515 -10.62 10.33 -27.48
N ARG A 516 -9.59 10.84 -28.16
CA ARG A 516 -9.75 11.74 -29.32
C ARG A 516 -10.57 11.07 -30.42
N ARG A 517 -10.21 9.85 -30.82
CA ARG A 517 -10.94 9.08 -31.87
C ARG A 517 -12.41 8.87 -31.51
N ILE A 518 -12.70 8.51 -30.27
CA ILE A 518 -14.08 8.33 -29.77
C ILE A 518 -14.83 9.67 -29.79
N GLN A 519 -14.18 10.77 -29.40
CA GLN A 519 -14.79 12.10 -29.47
C GLN A 519 -15.12 12.51 -30.91
N GLU A 520 -14.20 12.30 -31.84
CA GLU A 520 -14.41 12.58 -33.27
C GLU A 520 -15.53 11.71 -33.86
N TYR A 521 -15.58 10.44 -33.50
CA TYR A 521 -16.67 9.54 -33.90
C TYR A 521 -18.01 10.02 -33.34
N ASN A 522 -18.09 10.36 -32.05
CA ASN A 522 -19.33 10.83 -31.42
C ASN A 522 -19.84 12.15 -32.04
N GLN A 523 -18.95 12.99 -32.58
CA GLN A 523 -19.31 14.26 -33.19
C GLN A 523 -19.67 14.14 -34.68
N SER A 524 -19.03 13.23 -35.41
CA SER A 524 -19.11 13.19 -36.89
C SER A 524 -19.64 11.88 -37.47
N GLY A 525 -19.73 10.82 -36.67
CA GLY A 525 -20.01 9.45 -37.12
C GLY A 525 -18.87 8.81 -37.93
N LYS A 526 -17.76 9.52 -38.17
CA LYS A 526 -16.63 9.01 -38.96
C LYS A 526 -15.71 8.15 -38.11
N LEU A 527 -15.36 6.99 -38.63
CA LEU A 527 -14.48 6.03 -37.98
C LEU A 527 -13.03 6.26 -38.41
N ASP A 528 -12.17 6.71 -37.49
CA ASP A 528 -10.72 6.80 -37.70
C ASP A 528 -10.02 5.55 -37.15
N LEU A 529 -9.60 4.65 -38.04
CA LEU A 529 -8.83 3.44 -37.73
C LEU A 529 -7.35 3.56 -38.13
N THR A 530 -6.92 4.74 -38.57
CA THR A 530 -5.59 4.96 -39.15
C THR A 530 -4.50 4.67 -38.13
N GLY A 531 -3.54 3.82 -38.49
CA GLY A 531 -2.39 3.47 -37.64
C GLY A 531 -2.71 2.50 -36.50
N LEU A 532 -3.94 2.00 -36.38
CA LEU A 532 -4.28 0.96 -35.40
C LEU A 532 -3.88 -0.42 -35.93
N ASN A 533 -3.44 -1.30 -35.03
CA ASN A 533 -3.24 -2.71 -35.39
C ASN A 533 -4.60 -3.37 -35.74
N PRO A 534 -4.62 -4.46 -36.54
CA PRO A 534 -5.87 -5.06 -37.02
C PRO A 534 -6.83 -5.50 -35.91
N SER A 535 -6.31 -6.04 -34.80
CA SER A 535 -7.13 -6.48 -33.67
C SER A 535 -7.87 -5.30 -33.03
N THR A 536 -7.13 -4.25 -32.68
CA THR A 536 -7.68 -3.03 -32.11
C THR A 536 -8.65 -2.34 -33.06
N ALA A 537 -8.36 -2.31 -34.36
CA ALA A 537 -9.24 -1.70 -35.35
C ALA A 537 -10.62 -2.40 -35.40
N VAL A 538 -10.64 -3.74 -35.35
CA VAL A 538 -11.87 -4.54 -35.30
C VAL A 538 -12.65 -4.25 -34.02
N LEU A 539 -11.98 -4.26 -32.86
CA LEU A 539 -12.63 -4.05 -31.56
C LEU A 539 -13.18 -2.62 -31.41
N LEU A 540 -12.42 -1.60 -31.83
CA LEU A 540 -12.88 -0.21 -31.77
C LEU A 540 -14.09 0.01 -32.70
N LYS A 541 -14.06 -0.57 -33.90
CA LYS A 541 -15.20 -0.52 -34.84
C LYS A 541 -16.44 -1.18 -34.23
N ALA A 542 -16.30 -2.34 -33.62
CA ALA A 542 -17.39 -3.05 -32.95
C ALA A 542 -17.98 -2.21 -31.81
N PHE A 543 -17.13 -1.69 -30.93
CA PHE A 543 -17.51 -0.83 -29.82
C PHE A 543 -18.28 0.42 -30.27
N LEU A 544 -17.73 1.17 -31.22
CA LEU A 544 -18.33 2.42 -31.70
C LEU A 544 -19.64 2.19 -32.48
N LYS A 545 -19.76 1.06 -33.19
CA LYS A 545 -21.01 0.67 -33.86
C LYS A 545 -22.04 0.02 -32.93
N GLY A 546 -21.69 -0.25 -31.66
CA GLY A 546 -22.57 -0.90 -30.69
C GLY A 546 -22.94 -2.34 -31.05
N LYS A 547 -22.09 -3.06 -31.81
CA LYS A 547 -22.34 -4.44 -32.23
C LYS A 547 -21.04 -5.23 -32.24
N LEU A 548 -21.09 -6.48 -31.78
CA LEU A 548 -19.95 -7.40 -31.85
C LEU A 548 -19.50 -7.62 -33.30
N PRO A 549 -18.20 -7.90 -33.53
CA PRO A 549 -17.70 -8.26 -34.84
C PRO A 549 -18.10 -9.71 -35.15
N ILE A 550 -19.34 -9.90 -35.60
CA ILE A 550 -19.89 -11.18 -36.08
C ILE A 550 -19.76 -11.25 -37.58
#